data_AF-A0A450TPB3-F1
#
_entry.id   AF-A0A450TPB3-F1
#
_cell.length_a   1.000
_cell.length_b   1.000
_cell.length_c   1.000
_cell.angle_alpha   90.00
_cell.angle_beta   90.00
_cell.angle_gamma   90.00
#
_symmetry.space_group_name_H-M   'P 1'
#
loop_
_entity.id
_entity.type
_entity.pdbx_description
1 polymer ?
#
loop_
_entity_poly.entity_id
_entity_poly.type
_entity_poly.pdbx_seq_one_letter_code
_entity_poly.pdbx_strand_id
1 'polypeptide(L)'
;MEIAGAASEGFFLTMLGIDEASQYYRGLDDAYRQRFGGEPDVFTAYGYEGAKVLFQTIVEGGTIEEQRARMTAGRWPGLMGEVAFRQL
;
A
#
# COMPACT_ATOMS: atom_id res chain seq x y z
N MET A 1 -10.42 17.68 5.74
CA MET A 1 -10.88 18.77 6.63
C MET A 1 -11.35 20.00 5.87
N GLU A 2 -10.97 20.19 4.60
CA GLU A 2 -11.32 21.36 3.79
C GLU A 2 -12.84 21.68 3.73
N ILE A 3 -13.69 20.64 3.66
CA ILE A 3 -15.16 20.82 3.58
C ILE A 3 -15.78 21.10 4.96
N ALA A 4 -15.40 20.35 5.99
CA ALA A 4 -15.99 20.46 7.33
C ALA A 4 -15.41 21.61 8.18
N GLY A 5 -14.20 22.09 7.81
CA GLY A 5 -13.50 23.15 8.53
C GLY A 5 -13.38 22.86 10.02
N ALA A 6 -13.68 23.87 10.84
CA ALA A 6 -13.62 23.78 12.30
C ALA A 6 -14.52 22.68 12.90
N ALA A 7 -15.59 22.27 12.21
CA ALA A 7 -16.47 21.21 12.71
C ALA A 7 -15.81 19.82 12.73
N SER A 8 -14.65 19.67 12.08
CA SER A 8 -13.86 18.43 12.12
C SER A 8 -12.86 18.35 13.30
N GLU A 9 -12.74 19.40 14.11
CA GLU A 9 -11.90 19.37 15.30
C GLU A 9 -12.43 18.32 16.30
N GLY A 10 -11.55 17.43 16.76
CA GLY A 10 -11.93 16.30 17.63
C GLY A 10 -12.61 15.13 16.91
N PHE A 11 -12.65 15.13 15.58
CA PHE A 11 -13.10 13.95 14.81
C PHE A 11 -12.04 12.85 14.81
N PHE A 12 -12.46 11.62 15.08
CA PHE A 12 -11.60 10.44 15.02
C PHE A 12 -12.03 9.53 13.88
N LEU A 13 -11.06 9.06 13.10
CA LEU A 13 -11.24 8.10 12.03
C LEU A 13 -10.16 7.02 12.14
N THR A 14 -10.56 5.76 12.01
CA THR A 14 -9.60 4.66 11.85
C THR A 14 -9.18 4.57 10.39
N MET A 15 -7.88 4.71 10.16
CA MET A 15 -7.24 4.44 8.88
C MET A 15 -6.10 3.46 9.11
N LEU A 16 -5.73 2.72 8.07
CA LEU A 16 -4.56 1.85 8.13
C LEU A 16 -3.31 2.74 8.16
N GLY A 17 -2.43 2.50 9.13
CA GLY A 17 -1.20 3.26 9.28
C GLY A 17 -0.21 2.94 8.15
N ILE A 18 0.56 3.95 7.76
CA ILE A 18 1.70 3.81 6.84
C ILE A 18 2.95 4.09 7.64
N ASP A 19 3.96 3.23 7.48
CA ASP A 19 5.28 3.50 8.04
C ASP A 19 6.05 4.48 7.12
N GLU A 20 5.83 5.77 7.33
CA GLU A 20 6.49 6.86 6.58
C GLU A 20 8.01 6.89 6.79
N ALA A 21 8.52 6.28 7.87
CA ALA A 21 9.95 6.18 8.12
C ALA A 21 10.61 5.08 7.27
N SER A 22 9.83 4.12 6.76
CA SER A 22 10.32 2.98 5.98
C SER A 22 10.95 3.41 4.64
N GLN A 23 11.92 2.62 4.18
CA GLN A 23 12.48 2.78 2.83
C GLN A 23 11.42 2.54 1.73
N TYR A 24 10.38 1.76 2.02
CA TYR A 24 9.28 1.50 1.09
C TYR A 24 8.50 2.77 0.81
N TYR A 25 8.16 3.53 1.86
CA TYR A 25 7.40 4.77 1.72
C TYR A 25 8.21 5.84 1.01
N ARG A 26 9.48 6.03 1.39
CA ARG A 26 10.35 7.01 0.71
C ARG A 26 10.46 6.76 -0.79
N GLY A 27 10.59 5.49 -1.19
CA GLY A 27 10.62 5.13 -2.61
C GLY A 27 9.31 5.46 -3.35
N LEU A 28 8.15 5.28 -2.71
CA LEU A 28 6.87 5.70 -3.26
C LEU A 28 6.75 7.22 -3.33
N ASP A 29 7.08 7.93 -2.24
CA ASP A 29 6.98 9.39 -2.15
C ASP A 29 7.84 10.08 -3.22
N ASP A 30 9.10 9.66 -3.37
CA ASP A 30 10.00 10.19 -4.41
C ASP A 30 9.43 9.98 -5.82
N ALA A 31 8.97 8.77 -6.13
CA ALA A 31 8.41 8.44 -7.43
C ALA A 31 7.09 9.21 -7.70
N TYR A 32 6.24 9.34 -6.68
CA TYR A 32 4.95 10.02 -6.79
C TYR A 32 5.14 11.53 -6.97
N ARG A 33 6.03 12.15 -6.20
CA ARG A 33 6.40 13.58 -6.35
C ARG A 33 6.95 13.88 -7.74
N GLN A 34 7.86 13.05 -8.24
CA GLN A 34 8.43 13.22 -9.59
C GLN A 34 7.36 13.08 -10.69
N ARG A 35 6.37 12.21 -10.50
CA ARG A 35 5.36 11.91 -11.51
C ARG A 35 4.16 12.86 -11.49
N PHE A 36 3.73 13.29 -10.31
CA PHE A 36 2.45 13.98 -10.11
C PHE A 36 2.56 15.32 -9.36
N GLY A 37 3.74 15.68 -8.82
CA GLY A 37 3.98 16.99 -8.22
C GLY A 37 3.36 17.20 -6.82
N GLY A 38 3.08 16.13 -6.08
CA GLY A 38 2.54 16.17 -4.72
C GLY A 38 2.94 14.94 -3.90
N GLU A 39 2.37 14.81 -2.71
CA GLU A 39 2.60 13.67 -1.81
C GLU A 39 1.54 12.57 -2.05
N PRO A 40 1.90 11.28 -1.93
CA PRO A 40 0.94 10.20 -2.01
C PRO A 40 0.02 10.24 -0.79
N ASP A 41 -1.28 10.14 -1.01
CA ASP A 41 -2.23 9.94 0.08
C ASP A 41 -2.25 8.46 0.53
N VAL A 42 -3.01 8.20 1.59
CA VAL A 42 -3.08 6.84 2.17
C VAL A 42 -3.64 5.82 1.17
N PHE A 43 -4.59 6.22 0.32
CA PHE A 43 -5.21 5.32 -0.66
C PHE A 43 -4.27 5.01 -1.83
N THR A 44 -3.43 5.97 -2.21
CA THR A 44 -2.34 5.79 -3.16
C THR A 44 -1.39 4.72 -2.68
N ALA A 45 -0.98 4.79 -1.41
CA ALA A 45 -0.11 3.77 -0.81
C ALA A 45 -0.77 2.39 -0.80
N TYR A 46 -2.06 2.29 -0.43
CA TYR A 46 -2.78 1.01 -0.42
C TYR A 46 -2.83 0.37 -1.82
N GLY A 47 -3.19 1.17 -2.84
CA GLY A 47 -3.26 0.71 -4.22
C GLY A 47 -1.89 0.29 -4.75
N TYR A 48 -0.85 1.06 -4.45
CA TYR A 48 0.52 0.76 -4.87
C TYR A 48 1.02 -0.55 -4.24
N GLU A 49 0.81 -0.75 -2.94
CA GLU A 49 1.21 -1.98 -2.25
C GLU A 49 0.51 -3.21 -2.81
N GLY A 50 -0.82 -3.15 -3.00
CA GLY A 50 -1.58 -4.25 -3.59
C GLY A 50 -1.10 -4.61 -5.00
N ALA A 51 -0.85 -3.59 -5.84
CA ALA A 51 -0.30 -3.81 -7.18
C ALA A 51 1.11 -4.41 -7.13
N LYS A 52 1.98 -3.93 -6.24
CA LYS A 52 3.35 -4.45 -6.09
C LYS A 52 3.36 -5.93 -5.72
N VAL A 53 2.52 -6.35 -4.78
CA VAL A 53 2.39 -7.77 -4.40
C VAL A 53 1.97 -8.62 -5.61
N LEU A 54 0.93 -8.19 -6.33
CA LEU A 54 0.46 -8.88 -7.52
C LEU A 54 1.56 -8.99 -8.58
N PHE A 55 2.20 -7.87 -8.93
CA PHE A 55 3.25 -7.86 -9.95
C PHE A 55 4.46 -8.70 -9.57
N GLN A 56 4.83 -8.75 -8.29
CA GLN A 56 5.93 -9.60 -7.84
C GLN A 56 5.62 -11.08 -8.12
N THR A 57 4.40 -11.55 -7.82
CA THR A 57 4.01 -12.94 -8.12
C THR A 57 3.99 -13.25 -9.61
N ILE A 58 3.65 -12.26 -10.46
CA ILE A 58 3.65 -12.39 -11.92
C ILE A 58 5.08 -12.49 -12.45
N VAL A 59 6.00 -11.64 -11.96
CA VAL A 59 7.42 -11.65 -12.35
C VAL A 59 8.10 -12.96 -11.96
N GLU A 60 7.69 -13.58 -10.85
CA GLU A 60 8.13 -14.92 -10.44
C GLU A 60 7.60 -16.07 -11.34
N GLY A 61 6.79 -15.77 -12.37
CA GLY A 61 6.39 -16.72 -13.41
C GLY A 61 5.27 -17.69 -13.02
N GLY A 62 5.18 -18.85 -13.67
CA GLY A 62 4.20 -19.90 -13.34
C GLY A 62 2.77 -19.66 -13.84
N THR A 63 1.87 -20.60 -13.51
CA THR A 63 0.44 -20.52 -13.81
C THR A 63 -0.28 -19.55 -12.88
N ILE A 64 -1.51 -19.17 -13.23
CA ILE A 64 -2.36 -18.33 -12.36
C ILE A 64 -2.58 -19.00 -11.00
N GLU A 65 -2.75 -20.32 -10.98
CA GLU A 65 -2.91 -21.11 -9.75
C GLU A 65 -1.66 -21.08 -8.88
N GLU A 66 -0.47 -21.20 -9.47
CA GLU A 66 0.81 -21.11 -8.75
C GLU A 66 1.04 -19.70 -8.21
N GLN A 67 0.73 -18.66 -8.99
CA GLN A 67 0.80 -17.25 -8.57
C GLN A 67 -0.14 -16.99 -7.40
N ARG A 68 -1.39 -17.46 -7.48
CA ARG A 68 -2.37 -17.38 -6.40
C ARG A 68 -1.86 -18.09 -5.15
N ALA A 69 -1.34 -19.31 -5.29
CA ALA A 69 -0.80 -20.07 -4.16
C ALA A 69 0.33 -19.31 -3.46
N ARG A 70 1.31 -18.77 -4.21
CA ARG A 70 2.38 -17.94 -3.67
C ARG A 70 1.86 -16.68 -2.98
N MET A 71 0.92 -15.97 -3.60
CA MET A 71 0.30 -14.79 -3.00
C MET A 71 -0.31 -15.11 -1.63
N THR A 72 -1.04 -16.22 -1.53
CA THR A 72 -1.73 -16.62 -0.29
C THR A 72 -0.81 -17.22 0.78
N ALA A 73 0.30 -17.85 0.40
CA ALA A 73 1.25 -18.43 1.35
C ALA A 73 2.34 -17.43 1.78
N GLY A 74 2.54 -16.36 1.01
CA GLY A 74 3.61 -15.38 1.20
C GLY A 74 3.35 -14.35 2.30
N ARG A 75 4.45 -13.71 2.70
CA ARG A 75 4.48 -12.51 3.54
C ARG A 75 5.19 -11.41 2.76
N TRP A 76 4.58 -10.24 2.71
CA TRP A 76 4.99 -9.17 1.81
C TRP A 76 5.34 -7.93 2.63
N PRO A 77 6.62 -7.66 2.90
CA PRO A 77 7.01 -6.44 3.59
C PRO A 77 6.80 -5.22 2.68
N GLY A 78 6.22 -4.16 3.22
CA GLY A 78 6.04 -2.92 2.48
C GLY A 78 5.54 -1.75 3.30
N LEU A 79 4.64 -0.96 2.71
CA LEU A 79 4.26 0.39 3.16
C LEU A 79 3.48 0.36 4.47
N MET A 80 2.62 -0.64 4.63
CA MET A 80 1.71 -0.80 5.77
C MET A 80 2.25 -1.81 6.80
N GLY A 81 3.55 -2.15 6.73
CA GLY A 81 4.15 -3.26 7.47
C GLY A 81 4.17 -4.54 6.65
N GLU A 82 4.00 -5.69 7.30
CA GLU A 82 3.95 -6.98 6.61
C GLU A 82 2.51 -7.32 6.21
N VAL A 83 2.27 -7.47 4.91
CA VAL A 83 0.99 -7.91 4.35
C VAL A 83 0.99 -9.43 4.22
N ALA A 84 -0.08 -10.07 4.66
CA ALA A 84 -0.33 -11.50 4.48
C ALA A 84 -1.80 -11.75 4.17
N PHE A 85 -2.08 -12.72 3.30
CA PHE A 85 -3.44 -13.08 2.91
C PHE A 85 -3.88 -14.34 3.65
N ARG A 86 -5.05 -14.29 4.29
CA ARG A 86 -5.63 -15.48 4.91
C ARG A 86 -6.43 -16.26 3.86
N GLN A 87 -6.28 -17.59 3.86
CA GLN A 87 -7.19 -18.47 3.12
C GLN A 87 -8.56 -18.47 3.81
N LEU A 88 -9.62 -18.20 3.04
CA LEU A 88 -11.01 -18.27 3.49
C LEU A 88 -11.55 -19.70 3.41
#